data_AF-A0A2L0WTB5-F1
#
_entry.id   AF-A0A2L0WTB5-F1
#
_cell.length_a   1.000
_cell.length_b   1.000
_cell.length_c   1.000
_cell.angle_alpha   90.00
_cell.angle_beta   90.00
_cell.angle_gamma   90.00
#
_symmetry.space_group_name_H-M   'P 1'
#
loop_
_entity.id
_entity.type
_entity.pdbx_description
1 polymer ?
#
loop_
_entity_poly.entity_id
_entity_poly.type
_entity_poly.pdbx_seq_one_letter_code
_entity_poly.pdbx_strand_id
1 'polypeptide(L)'
;MQSCAGGNAVVIGGGYIGMECAASLVINKTNVTMVFPEAHCMARLFTPKIASYYEDYYKLKGVNFIKGTVLSSFDFDSNGKVTAVNLRDGTKLSTDMVVVGIGIRPNTGLFEGQLTLEKGGIKVNGMLQSSNSSVYAIGDVAAFPM
;
A
#
# COMPACT_ATOMS: atom_id res chain seq x y z
N MET A 1 2.65 -20.62 6.86
CA MET A 1 1.40 -19.96 6.42
C MET A 1 0.61 -20.98 5.62
N GLN A 2 -0.45 -21.53 6.19
CA GLN A 2 -1.34 -22.43 5.46
C GLN A 2 -2.12 -21.57 4.47
N SER A 3 -1.88 -21.73 3.16
CA SER A 3 -2.71 -21.07 2.16
C SER A 3 -4.08 -21.73 2.18
N CYS A 4 -5.10 -21.00 2.61
CA CYS A 4 -6.48 -21.41 2.42
C CYS A 4 -6.78 -21.29 0.92
N ALA A 5 -6.63 -22.38 0.17
CA ALA A 5 -7.13 -22.43 -1.19
C ALA A 5 -8.65 -22.12 -1.15
N GLY A 6 -9.10 -21.09 -1.89
CA GLY A 6 -10.53 -20.76 -2.00
C GLY A 6 -11.10 -19.71 -1.03
N GLY A 7 -10.31 -18.75 -0.54
CA GLY A 7 -10.80 -17.60 0.25
C GLY A 7 -10.92 -16.28 -0.53
N ASN A 8 -11.53 -15.27 0.10
CA ASN A 8 -11.64 -13.91 -0.45
C ASN A 8 -10.65 -12.97 0.24
N ALA A 9 -9.81 -12.28 -0.53
CA ALA A 9 -8.90 -11.26 -0.02
C ALA A 9 -9.20 -9.87 -0.61
N VAL A 10 -9.13 -8.86 0.26
CA VAL A 10 -9.21 -7.46 -0.15
C VAL A 10 -7.84 -6.80 0.03
N VAL A 11 -7.32 -6.20 -1.03
CA VAL A 11 -6.07 -5.43 -1.00
C VAL A 11 -6.42 -3.94 -1.01
N ILE A 12 -6.05 -3.22 0.03
CA ILE A 12 -6.25 -1.78 0.15
C ILE A 12 -4.99 -1.05 -0.30
N GLY A 13 -5.07 -0.34 -1.43
CA GLY A 13 -3.98 0.44 -2.01
C GLY A 13 -3.66 0.05 -3.46
N GLY A 14 -3.53 1.06 -4.33
CA GLY A 14 -3.25 0.91 -5.76
C GLY A 14 -1.78 1.11 -6.14
N GLY A 15 -0.87 1.14 -5.17
CA GLY A 15 0.58 1.26 -5.40
C GLY A 15 1.25 -0.07 -5.76
N TYR A 16 2.57 -0.06 -5.91
CA TYR A 16 3.34 -1.23 -6.37
C TYR A 16 3.20 -2.42 -5.41
N ILE A 17 3.27 -2.18 -4.09
CA ILE A 17 3.02 -3.22 -3.07
C ILE A 17 1.62 -3.83 -3.22
N GLY A 18 0.60 -2.99 -3.39
CA GLY A 18 -0.78 -3.48 -3.56
C GLY A 18 -0.91 -4.39 -4.79
N MET A 19 -0.29 -3.98 -5.90
CA MET A 19 -0.26 -4.75 -7.14
C MET A 19 0.49 -6.10 -6.96
N GLU A 20 1.69 -6.09 -6.39
CA GLU A 20 2.48 -7.32 -6.17
C GLU A 20 1.79 -8.31 -5.21
N CYS A 21 1.18 -7.80 -4.13
CA CYS A 21 0.38 -8.61 -3.21
C CYS A 21 -0.84 -9.21 -3.92
N ALA A 22 -1.56 -8.43 -4.72
CA ALA A 22 -2.71 -8.94 -5.47
C ALA A 22 -2.32 -10.03 -6.47
N ALA A 23 -1.23 -9.84 -7.21
CA ALA A 23 -0.70 -10.85 -8.12
C ALA A 23 -0.32 -12.14 -7.38
N SER A 24 0.37 -12.01 -6.23
CA SER A 24 0.79 -13.15 -5.41
C SER A 24 -0.42 -13.94 -4.87
N LEU A 25 -1.45 -13.26 -4.39
CA LEU A 25 -2.67 -13.87 -3.87
C LEU A 25 -3.46 -14.59 -4.97
N VAL A 26 -3.56 -13.99 -6.16
CA VAL A 26 -4.21 -14.63 -7.32
C VAL A 26 -3.45 -15.88 -7.77
N ILE A 27 -2.11 -15.84 -7.83
CA ILE A 27 -1.27 -17.02 -8.13
C ILE A 27 -1.55 -18.16 -7.12
N ASN A 28 -1.81 -17.79 -5.86
CA ASN A 28 -2.19 -18.70 -4.78
C ASN A 28 -3.69 -19.04 -4.75
N LYS A 29 -4.43 -18.80 -5.84
CA LYS A 29 -5.85 -19.19 -6.01
C LYS A 29 -6.79 -18.55 -4.98
N THR A 30 -6.51 -17.30 -4.59
CA THR A 30 -7.40 -16.47 -3.77
C THR A 30 -8.24 -15.56 -4.66
N ASN A 31 -9.51 -15.34 -4.32
CA ASN A 31 -10.34 -14.34 -4.99
C ASN A 31 -9.94 -12.94 -4.50
N VAL A 32 -9.38 -12.11 -5.37
CA VAL A 32 -8.79 -10.82 -4.96
C VAL A 32 -9.60 -9.64 -5.47
N THR A 33 -9.90 -8.70 -4.57
CA THR A 33 -10.39 -7.37 -4.93
C THR A 33 -9.42 -6.30 -4.45
N MET A 34 -8.91 -5.48 -5.35
CA MET A 34 -8.12 -4.30 -5.03
C MET A 34 -9.02 -3.07 -4.90
N VAL A 35 -8.80 -2.29 -3.84
CA VAL A 35 -9.54 -1.05 -3.57
C VAL A 35 -8.58 0.11 -3.40
N PHE A 36 -8.80 1.23 -4.10
CA PHE A 36 -8.00 2.44 -3.94
C PHE A 36 -8.72 3.71 -4.40
N PRO A 37 -8.34 4.90 -3.84
CA PRO A 37 -9.04 6.15 -4.12
C PRO A 37 -8.73 6.74 -5.50
N GLU A 38 -7.58 6.41 -6.09
CA GLU A 38 -7.14 7.03 -7.33
C GLU A 38 -7.92 6.51 -8.55
N ALA A 39 -7.90 7.29 -9.64
CA ALA A 39 -8.57 6.93 -10.89
C ALA A 39 -7.97 5.69 -11.58
N HIS A 40 -6.70 5.40 -11.28
CA HIS A 40 -5.98 4.23 -11.79
C HIS A 40 -4.85 3.80 -10.85
N CYS A 41 -4.35 2.57 -11.02
CA CYS A 41 -3.21 2.06 -10.27
C CYS A 41 -1.93 2.87 -10.53
N MET A 42 -0.99 2.83 -9.58
CA MET A 42 0.32 3.50 -9.67
C MET A 42 0.23 5.00 -10.01
N ALA A 43 -0.77 5.70 -9.48
CA ALA A 43 -1.11 7.08 -9.83
C ALA A 43 0.02 8.12 -9.69
N ARG A 44 1.07 7.82 -8.90
CA ARG A 44 2.25 8.69 -8.74
C ARG A 44 3.29 8.53 -9.87
N LEU A 45 3.18 7.50 -10.69
CA LEU A 45 4.20 7.15 -11.70
C LEU A 45 3.60 6.80 -13.07
N PHE A 46 2.54 5.99 -13.11
CA PHE A 46 1.97 5.55 -14.37
C PHE A 46 1.09 6.62 -14.99
N THR A 47 1.17 6.73 -16.32
CA THR A 47 0.14 7.45 -17.09
C THR A 47 -1.12 6.59 -17.21
N PRO A 48 -2.29 7.18 -17.52
CA PRO A 48 -3.54 6.42 -17.69
C PRO A 48 -3.42 5.26 -18.69
N LYS A 49 -2.65 5.44 -19.78
CA LYS A 49 -2.43 4.39 -20.79
C LYS A 49 -1.65 3.20 -20.23
N ILE A 50 -0.59 3.46 -19.48
CA ILE A 50 0.21 2.39 -18.84
C ILE A 50 -0.64 1.69 -17.78
N ALA A 51 -1.35 2.45 -16.95
CA ALA A 51 -2.20 1.90 -15.90
C ALA A 51 -3.32 1.02 -16.47
N SER A 52 -4.00 1.46 -17.55
CA SER A 52 -5.02 0.64 -18.23
C SER A 52 -4.48 -0.71 -18.67
N TYR A 53 -3.28 -0.75 -19.27
CA TYR A 53 -2.66 -2.01 -19.68
C TYR A 53 -2.50 -2.98 -18.51
N TYR A 54 -1.98 -2.50 -17.37
CA TYR A 54 -1.79 -3.34 -16.19
C TYR A 54 -3.12 -3.71 -15.52
N GLU A 55 -4.08 -2.80 -15.41
CA GLU A 55 -5.40 -3.10 -14.87
C GLU A 55 -6.10 -4.17 -15.70
N ASP A 56 -6.04 -4.09 -17.03
CA ASP A 56 -6.64 -5.09 -17.90
C ASP A 56 -5.89 -6.43 -17.82
N TYR A 57 -4.56 -6.40 -17.75
CA TYR A 57 -3.77 -7.60 -17.50
C TYR A 57 -4.11 -8.28 -16.17
N TYR A 58 -4.28 -7.51 -15.09
CA TYR A 58 -4.63 -8.01 -13.77
C TYR A 58 -6.06 -8.57 -13.73
N LYS A 59 -7.02 -7.91 -14.39
CA LYS A 59 -8.38 -8.43 -14.58
C LYS A 59 -8.37 -9.76 -15.32
N LEU A 60 -7.58 -9.89 -16.39
CA LEU A 60 -7.41 -11.16 -17.12
C LEU A 60 -6.84 -12.28 -16.24
N LYS A 61 -6.10 -11.95 -15.19
CA LYS A 61 -5.61 -12.91 -14.19
C LYS A 61 -6.61 -13.20 -13.06
N GLY A 62 -7.70 -12.46 -12.96
CA GLY A 62 -8.76 -12.66 -11.96
C GLY A 62 -8.77 -11.64 -10.80
N VAL A 63 -8.03 -10.53 -10.92
CA VAL A 63 -8.10 -9.43 -9.94
C VAL A 63 -9.29 -8.52 -10.26
N ASN A 64 -10.14 -8.26 -9.27
CA ASN A 64 -11.19 -7.25 -9.36
C ASN A 64 -10.67 -5.89 -8.87
N PHE A 65 -11.17 -4.80 -9.44
CA PHE A 65 -10.78 -3.43 -9.06
C PHE A 65 -12.01 -2.63 -8.65
N ILE A 66 -11.91 -1.96 -7.50
CA ILE A 66 -12.84 -0.90 -7.07
C ILE A 66 -12.03 0.38 -6.89
N LYS A 67 -12.31 1.37 -7.73
CA LYS A 67 -11.55 2.63 -7.81
C LYS A 67 -12.40 3.78 -7.30
N GLY A 68 -11.77 4.90 -6.92
CA GLY A 68 -12.48 6.12 -6.51
C GLY A 68 -13.06 6.08 -5.09
N THR A 69 -12.71 5.07 -4.29
CA THR A 69 -13.24 4.89 -2.93
C THR A 69 -12.14 4.44 -1.97
N VAL A 70 -12.45 4.47 -0.68
CA VAL A 70 -11.51 4.10 0.39
C VAL A 70 -12.16 3.15 1.38
N LEU A 71 -11.33 2.35 2.04
CA LEU A 71 -11.69 1.66 3.26
C LEU A 71 -12.22 2.67 4.29
N SER A 72 -13.39 2.37 4.86
CA SER A 72 -14.00 3.13 5.95
C SER A 72 -13.89 2.40 7.28
N SER A 73 -14.21 1.10 7.30
CA SER A 73 -14.14 0.27 8.51
C SER A 73 -14.06 -1.21 8.17
N PHE A 74 -13.82 -2.03 9.21
CA PHE A 74 -13.84 -3.48 9.15
C PHE A 74 -14.94 -4.03 10.04
N ASP A 75 -15.51 -5.16 9.62
CA ASP A 75 -16.32 -6.00 10.50
C ASP A 75 -15.48 -7.19 10.98
N PHE A 76 -15.73 -7.63 12.21
CA PHE A 76 -15.00 -8.73 12.85
C PHE A 76 -15.97 -9.77 13.42
N ASP A 77 -15.54 -11.03 13.46
CA ASP A 77 -16.23 -12.07 14.22
C ASP A 77 -15.94 -11.98 15.73
N SER A 78 -16.54 -12.86 16.53
CA SER A 78 -16.35 -12.91 17.99
C SER A 78 -14.91 -13.22 18.43
N ASN A 79 -14.07 -13.73 17.54
CA ASN A 79 -12.66 -14.03 17.79
C ASN A 79 -11.74 -12.90 17.30
N GLY A 80 -12.28 -11.81 16.76
CA GLY A 80 -11.53 -10.68 16.22
C GLY A 80 -10.97 -10.92 14.81
N LYS A 81 -11.40 -11.97 14.10
CA LYS A 81 -11.02 -12.18 12.69
C LYS A 81 -11.86 -11.28 11.80
N VAL A 82 -11.25 -10.64 10.79
CA VAL A 82 -11.97 -9.83 9.80
C VAL A 82 -12.96 -10.70 9.03
N THR A 83 -14.16 -10.17 8.79
CA THR A 83 -15.21 -10.82 7.99
C THR A 83 -15.69 -9.96 6.83
N ALA A 84 -15.52 -8.63 6.92
CA ALA A 84 -15.84 -7.72 5.84
C ALA A 84 -15.03 -6.42 5.88
N VAL A 85 -14.95 -5.79 4.72
CA VAL A 85 -14.48 -4.42 4.49
C VAL A 85 -15.66 -3.56 4.09
N ASN A 86 -15.84 -2.43 4.77
CA ASN A 86 -16.84 -1.42 4.43
C ASN A 86 -16.15 -0.24 3.75
N LEU A 87 -16.62 0.14 2.56
CA LEU A 87 -16.08 1.23 1.77
C LEU A 87 -16.90 2.51 1.97
N ARG A 88 -16.27 3.67 1.75
CA ARG A 88 -16.89 4.98 1.97
C ARG A 88 -18.08 5.25 1.04
N ASP A 89 -18.15 4.59 -0.12
CA ASP A 89 -19.28 4.67 -1.04
C ASP A 89 -20.48 3.78 -0.65
N GLY A 90 -20.39 3.08 0.48
CA GLY A 90 -21.43 2.17 0.97
C GLY A 90 -21.27 0.71 0.51
N THR A 91 -20.30 0.41 -0.35
CA THR A 91 -20.00 -0.97 -0.76
C THR A 91 -19.46 -1.77 0.43
N LYS A 92 -19.97 -2.99 0.60
CA LYS A 92 -19.48 -3.96 1.59
C LYS A 92 -18.92 -5.19 0.89
N LEU A 93 -17.70 -5.58 1.23
CA LEU A 93 -17.01 -6.75 0.68
C LEU A 93 -16.77 -7.79 1.77
N SER A 94 -17.36 -8.98 1.65
CA SER A 94 -17.01 -10.10 2.53
C SER A 94 -15.59 -10.56 2.25
N THR A 95 -14.79 -10.79 3.29
CA THR A 95 -13.38 -11.17 3.13
C THR A 95 -12.87 -11.97 4.32
N ASP A 96 -11.91 -12.87 4.04
CA ASP A 96 -11.20 -13.66 5.04
C ASP A 96 -9.86 -13.03 5.43
N MET A 97 -9.36 -12.11 4.61
CA MET A 97 -8.02 -11.52 4.72
C MET A 97 -7.98 -10.13 4.09
N VAL A 98 -7.33 -9.19 4.77
CA VAL A 98 -7.03 -7.86 4.22
C VAL A 98 -5.53 -7.64 4.19
N VAL A 99 -5.03 -7.16 3.05
CA VAL A 99 -3.66 -6.64 2.91
C VAL A 99 -3.72 -5.14 2.72
N VAL A 100 -2.99 -4.37 3.54
CA VAL A 100 -3.00 -2.90 3.49
C VAL A 100 -1.63 -2.41 3.02
N GLY A 101 -1.61 -1.75 1.86
CA GLY A 101 -0.43 -1.17 1.23
C GLY A 101 -0.68 0.28 0.81
N ILE A 102 -0.81 1.18 1.78
CA ILE A 102 -1.23 2.58 1.57
C ILE A 102 -0.09 3.60 1.66
N GLY A 103 1.16 3.13 1.50
CA GLY A 103 2.37 3.94 1.57
C GLY A 103 3.15 3.75 2.87
N ILE A 104 4.26 4.47 2.97
CA ILE A 104 5.20 4.40 4.09
C ILE A 104 5.35 5.77 4.75
N ARG A 105 5.82 5.76 5.99
CA ARG A 105 6.35 6.95 6.67
C ARG A 105 7.76 6.62 7.14
N PRO A 106 8.75 7.48 6.85
CA PRO A 106 10.08 7.28 7.39
C PRO A 106 10.09 7.28 8.92
N ASN A 107 10.87 6.36 9.53
CA ASN A 107 10.97 6.21 10.98
C ASN A 107 11.95 7.23 11.57
N THR A 108 11.53 8.50 11.68
CA THR A 108 12.38 9.60 12.14
C THR A 108 12.17 10.03 13.60
N GLY A 109 11.19 9.44 14.30
CA GLY A 109 10.76 9.86 15.64
C GLY A 109 11.86 9.91 16.69
N LEU A 110 12.87 9.03 16.59
CA LEU A 110 14.02 9.02 17.51
C LEU A 110 14.88 10.30 17.43
N PHE A 111 14.77 11.06 16.34
CA PHE A 111 15.63 12.22 16.04
C PHE A 111 14.86 13.53 15.95
N GLU A 112 13.56 13.52 16.23
CA GLU A 112 12.75 14.74 16.29
C GLU A 112 13.33 15.70 17.34
N GLY A 113 13.50 16.97 16.95
CA GLY A 113 14.14 18.00 17.77
C GLY A 113 15.66 17.86 17.94
N GLN A 114 16.27 16.77 17.45
CA GLN A 114 17.71 16.52 17.56
C GLN A 114 18.44 16.72 16.22
N LEU A 115 17.80 16.31 15.11
CA LEU A 115 18.31 16.48 13.75
C LEU A 115 17.34 17.30 12.91
N THR A 116 17.86 17.96 11.88
CA THR A 116 17.03 18.63 10.89
C THR A 116 16.26 17.61 10.07
N LEU A 117 14.93 17.73 10.03
CA LEU A 117 14.06 16.92 9.19
C LEU A 117 13.55 17.74 8.00
N GLU A 118 13.43 17.11 6.83
CA GLU A 118 12.91 17.74 5.61
C GLU A 118 12.15 16.70 4.77
N LYS A 119 11.04 17.10 4.13
CA LYS A 119 10.21 16.21 3.27
C LYS A 119 9.85 14.86 3.92
N GLY A 120 9.72 14.83 5.26
CA GLY A 120 9.40 13.63 6.03
C GLY A 120 10.57 12.71 6.39
N GLY A 121 11.80 13.03 5.97
CA GLY A 121 13.03 12.30 6.30
C GLY A 121 14.04 13.14 7.09
N ILE A 122 15.14 12.52 7.50
CA ILE A 122 16.33 13.18 8.05
C ILE A 122 17.04 13.89 6.91
N LYS A 123 17.17 15.22 7.01
CA LYS A 123 17.87 16.01 6.00
C LYS A 123 19.35 15.64 6.02
N VAL A 124 19.89 15.33 4.85
CA VAL A 124 21.32 15.06 4.68
C VAL A 124 21.92 15.86 3.53
N ASN A 125 23.23 16.02 3.54
CA ASN A 125 23.98 16.60 2.42
C ASN A 125 24.36 15.54 1.36
N GLY A 126 25.11 15.93 0.33
CA GLY A 126 25.57 15.02 -0.73
C GLY A 126 26.50 13.89 -0.28
N MET A 127 26.97 13.92 0.96
CA MET A 127 27.74 12.85 1.61
C MET A 127 26.90 12.03 2.60
N LEU A 128 25.57 12.21 2.59
CA LEU A 128 24.61 11.57 3.48
C LEU A 128 24.76 11.94 4.97
N GLN A 129 25.49 13.03 5.25
CA GLN A 129 25.70 13.56 6.61
C GLN A 129 24.51 14.42 7.02
N SER A 130 24.03 14.24 8.25
CA SER A 130 22.92 15.01 8.83
C SER A 130 23.38 16.40 9.33
N SER A 131 22.50 17.11 10.04
CA SER A 131 22.84 18.35 10.74
C SER A 131 23.87 18.18 11.87
N ASN A 132 24.08 16.96 12.35
CA ASN A 132 25.18 16.60 13.24
C ASN A 132 26.29 15.93 12.42
N SER A 133 27.51 16.46 12.51
CA SER A 133 28.66 16.00 11.70
C SER A 133 29.08 14.55 11.97
N SER A 134 28.70 13.98 13.11
CA SER A 134 28.99 12.58 13.46
C SER A 134 27.84 11.62 13.16
N VAL A 135 26.72 12.11 12.61
CA VAL A 135 25.52 11.31 12.34
C VAL A 135 25.17 11.35 10.86
N TYR A 136 24.93 10.18 10.28
CA TYR A 136 24.59 9.98 8.88
C TYR A 136 23.25 9.25 8.77
N ALA A 137 22.50 9.47 7.70
CA ALA A 137 21.25 8.78 7.43
C ALA A 137 21.20 8.32 5.96
N ILE A 138 20.76 7.09 5.72
CA ILE A 138 20.70 6.44 4.40
C ILE A 138 19.38 5.70 4.21
N GLY A 139 19.00 5.41 2.97
CA GLY A 139 17.76 4.71 2.63
C GLY A 139 16.50 5.57 2.83
N ASP A 140 15.36 4.94 3.08
CA ASP A 140 14.05 5.60 3.14
C ASP A 140 13.95 6.72 4.19
N VAL A 141 14.81 6.70 5.21
CA VAL A 141 14.87 7.74 6.24
C VAL A 141 15.61 8.99 5.82
N ALA A 142 16.35 8.98 4.70
CA ALA A 142 17.16 10.10 4.26
C ALA A 142 16.42 10.99 3.26
N ALA A 143 16.33 12.28 3.56
CA ALA A 143 15.97 13.32 2.61
C ALA A 143 17.25 13.94 2.04
N PHE A 144 17.71 13.38 0.93
CA PHE A 144 18.97 13.77 0.27
C PHE A 144 18.72 14.72 -0.92
N PRO A 145 19.73 15.50 -1.34
CA PRO A 145 19.63 16.33 -2.54
C PRO A 145 19.50 15.42 -3.77
N MET A 146 18.41 15.57 -4.52
CA MET A 146 18.23 14.96 -5.84
C MET A 146 18.69 15.90 -6.93
#